data_AF-A0A6M6C9Q6-F1
#
_entry.id   AF-A0A6M6C9Q6-F1
#
_cell.length_a   1.000
_cell.length_b   1.000
_cell.length_c   1.000
_cell.angle_alpha   90.00
_cell.angle_beta   90.00
_cell.angle_gamma   90.00
#
_symmetry.space_group_name_H-M   'P 1'
#
loop_
_entity.id
_entity.type
_entity.pdbx_description
1 polymer ?
#
loop_
_entity_poly.entity_id
_entity_poly.type
_entity_poly.pdbx_seq_one_letter_code
_entity_poly.pdbx_strand_id
1 'polypeptide(L)'
;GCVEDIQPLKQGVRLNISTHYDVESLEIGASIACSGICLTVVERALKPTDIHWFAVEAWEEALCLTNLAQWTKGTFVNLERSLRLGDEMGGHLVFGHIDGLAEIIEKKSEGDAIRFHLQVPMPLAPFIAEKGSIALNGTSLTVNCVENDIFDVLIIRHTLEMTIWGQAKVGDQVNLEVDQFARYVARL
;
A
#
# COMPACT_ATOMS: atom_id res chain seq x y z
N GLY A 1 5.05 8.82 -3.57
CA GLY A 1 4.33 10.11 -3.64
C GLY A 1 4.29 10.76 -2.28
N CYS A 2 3.80 11.99 -2.18
CA CYS A 2 3.61 12.71 -0.91
C CYS A 2 2.26 13.41 -0.88
N VAL A 3 1.54 13.36 0.24
CA VAL A 3 0.27 14.07 0.41
C VAL A 3 0.54 15.57 0.57
N GLU A 4 0.08 16.38 -0.38
CA GLU A 4 0.30 17.82 -0.44
C GLU A 4 -0.82 18.63 0.24
N ASP A 5 -2.04 18.12 0.14
CA ASP A 5 -3.25 18.75 0.67
C ASP A 5 -4.33 17.71 0.96
N ILE A 6 -5.16 17.99 1.98
CA ILE A 6 -6.28 17.15 2.38
C ILE A 6 -7.50 18.05 2.60
N GLN A 7 -8.57 17.79 1.87
CA GLN A 7 -9.81 18.56 1.96
C GLN A 7 -10.94 17.65 2.43
N PRO A 8 -11.64 17.99 3.53
CA PRO A 8 -12.76 17.19 4.01
C PRO A 8 -13.93 17.31 3.02
N LEU A 9 -14.56 16.17 2.74
CA LEU A 9 -15.82 16.06 2.01
C LEU A 9 -16.90 15.52 2.94
N LYS A 10 -18.15 15.49 2.46
CA LYS A 10 -19.22 14.80 3.18
C LYS A 10 -18.97 13.29 3.11
N GLN A 11 -18.61 12.68 4.25
CA GLN A 11 -18.28 11.25 4.38
C GLN A 11 -17.09 10.79 3.53
N GLY A 12 -16.16 11.69 3.25
CA GLY A 12 -14.96 11.38 2.48
C GLY A 12 -13.89 12.44 2.65
N VAL A 13 -12.77 12.22 2.00
CA VAL A 13 -11.68 13.19 1.89
C VAL A 13 -11.17 13.25 0.46
N ARG A 14 -10.81 14.45 0.01
CA ARG A 14 -10.06 14.66 -1.22
C ARG A 14 -8.59 14.83 -0.86
N LEU A 15 -7.72 14.11 -1.55
CA LEU A 15 -6.28 14.10 -1.33
C LEU A 15 -5.58 14.57 -2.59
N ASN A 16 -4.72 15.57 -2.48
CA ASN A 16 -3.77 15.91 -3.55
C ASN A 16 -2.45 15.22 -3.24
N ILE A 17 -1.99 14.37 -4.16
CA ILE A 17 -0.77 13.57 -3.98
C ILE A 17 0.24 13.99 -5.04
N SER A 18 1.43 14.40 -4.60
CA SER A 18 2.55 14.66 -5.49
C SER A 18 3.22 13.38 -5.97
N THR A 19 3.64 13.39 -7.23
CA THR A 19 4.21 12.24 -7.91
C THR A 19 5.25 12.66 -8.95
N HIS A 20 6.16 11.73 -9.24
CA HIS A 20 7.10 11.81 -10.37
C HIS A 20 6.57 11.11 -11.62
N TYR A 21 5.36 10.55 -11.58
CA TYR A 21 4.73 10.04 -12.80
C TYR A 21 4.47 11.17 -13.78
N ASP A 22 4.66 10.86 -15.06
CA ASP A 22 4.20 11.71 -16.13
C ASP A 22 2.66 11.87 -16.04
N VAL A 23 2.22 13.08 -15.75
CA VAL A 23 0.81 13.42 -15.57
C VAL A 23 0.02 13.24 -16.85
N GLU A 24 0.65 13.40 -18.02
CA GLU A 24 -0.03 13.18 -19.29
C GLU A 24 -0.48 11.73 -19.44
N SER A 25 0.23 10.80 -18.80
CA SER A 25 -0.12 9.37 -18.76
C SER A 25 -1.19 9.01 -17.71
N LEU A 26 -1.57 9.94 -16.84
CA LEU A 26 -2.58 9.73 -15.79
C LEU A 26 -3.92 10.28 -16.29
N GLU A 27 -4.77 9.45 -16.91
CA GLU A 27 -6.09 9.90 -17.33
C GLU A 27 -7.02 10.15 -16.14
N ILE A 28 -7.98 11.07 -16.28
CA ILE A 28 -9.08 11.18 -15.31
C ILE A 28 -9.89 9.88 -15.38
N GLY A 29 -10.14 9.26 -14.23
CA GLY A 29 -10.73 7.92 -14.14
C GLY A 29 -9.71 6.78 -14.09
N ALA A 30 -8.40 7.05 -14.23
CA ALA A 30 -7.38 6.03 -14.04
C ALA A 30 -7.28 5.60 -12.56
N SER A 31 -6.99 4.31 -12.34
CA SER A 31 -6.73 3.77 -11.00
C SER A 31 -5.24 3.77 -10.67
N ILE A 32 -4.91 4.28 -9.49
CA ILE A 32 -3.56 4.29 -8.91
C ILE A 32 -3.66 3.71 -7.50
N ALA A 33 -2.83 2.70 -7.21
CA ALA A 33 -2.70 2.19 -5.86
C ALA A 33 -1.85 3.16 -5.03
N CYS A 34 -2.44 3.71 -3.97
CA CYS A 34 -1.79 4.62 -3.03
C CYS A 34 -1.56 3.89 -1.71
N SER A 35 -0.32 3.48 -1.45
CA SER A 35 0.04 2.54 -0.38
C SER A 35 -0.87 1.30 -0.37
N GLY A 36 -1.12 0.75 -1.56
CA GLY A 36 -1.99 -0.42 -1.76
C GLY A 36 -3.48 -0.10 -1.88
N ILE A 37 -3.93 1.12 -1.65
CA ILE A 37 -5.35 1.46 -1.76
C ILE A 37 -5.65 1.86 -3.21
N CYS A 38 -6.48 1.09 -3.92
CA CYS A 38 -6.90 1.44 -5.28
C CYS A 38 -7.78 2.69 -5.24
N LEU A 39 -7.27 3.81 -5.76
CA LEU A 39 -7.98 5.08 -5.80
C LEU A 39 -8.05 5.63 -7.22
N THR A 40 -9.17 6.28 -7.54
CA THR A 40 -9.42 6.83 -8.87
C THR A 40 -8.98 8.28 -8.97
N VAL A 41 -8.23 8.61 -10.02
CA VAL A 41 -7.81 9.99 -10.32
C VAL A 41 -9.02 10.83 -10.71
N VAL A 42 -9.31 11.89 -9.96
CA VAL A 42 -10.43 12.81 -10.22
C VAL A 42 -9.98 14.18 -10.75
N GLU A 43 -8.71 14.53 -10.53
CA GLU A 43 -8.08 15.74 -11.07
C GLU A 43 -6.58 15.50 -11.23
N ARG A 44 -5.93 16.25 -12.11
CA ARG A 44 -4.48 16.27 -12.25
C ARG A 44 -4.04 17.62 -12.75
N ALA A 45 -2.82 18.03 -12.40
CA ALA A 45 -2.23 19.20 -13.04
C ALA A 45 -0.71 19.09 -13.18
N LEU A 46 -0.24 19.70 -14.27
CA LEU A 46 1.17 19.94 -14.50
C LEU A 46 1.64 21.05 -13.56
N LYS A 47 2.78 20.81 -12.91
CA LYS A 47 3.56 21.87 -12.27
C LYS A 47 4.75 22.20 -13.18
N PRO A 48 5.27 23.44 -13.17
CA PRO A 48 6.51 23.80 -13.88
C PRO A 48 7.77 23.05 -13.40
N THR A 49 7.63 22.19 -12.39
CA THR A 49 8.66 21.34 -11.78
C THR A 49 8.46 19.88 -12.19
N ASP A 50 9.50 19.05 -12.07
CA ASP A 50 9.45 17.58 -12.30
C ASP A 50 8.61 16.80 -11.27
N ILE A 51 8.04 17.51 -10.29
CA ILE A 51 7.09 16.98 -9.32
C ILE A 51 5.73 17.51 -9.70
N HIS A 52 4.85 16.62 -10.11
CA HIS A 52 3.48 16.95 -10.45
C HIS A 52 2.51 16.44 -9.39
N TRP A 53 1.20 16.54 -9.63
CA TRP A 53 0.21 16.00 -8.70
C TRP A 53 -1.06 15.51 -9.39
N PHE A 54 -1.76 14.63 -8.69
CA PHE A 54 -3.11 14.18 -9.00
C PHE A 54 -3.97 14.20 -7.74
N ALA A 55 -5.29 14.35 -7.90
CA ALA A 55 -6.24 14.23 -6.82
C ALA A 55 -6.95 12.89 -6.87
N VAL A 56 -7.26 12.37 -5.69
CA VAL A 56 -8.13 11.22 -5.47
C VAL A 56 -9.13 11.54 -4.37
N GLU A 57 -10.22 10.79 -4.33
CA GLU A 57 -11.20 10.87 -3.25
C GLU A 57 -11.32 9.51 -2.58
N ALA A 58 -11.20 9.50 -1.25
CA ALA A 58 -11.38 8.32 -0.43
C ALA A 58 -12.67 8.46 0.38
N TRP A 59 -13.48 7.41 0.36
CA TRP A 59 -14.79 7.35 0.98
C TRP A 59 -14.77 6.48 2.24
N GLU A 60 -15.94 6.32 2.84
CA GLU A 60 -16.14 5.70 4.16
C GLU A 60 -15.39 4.36 4.35
N GLU A 61 -15.50 3.42 3.41
CA GLU A 61 -14.85 2.11 3.52
C GLU A 61 -13.31 2.22 3.55
N ALA A 62 -12.73 3.01 2.64
CA ALA A 62 -11.28 3.24 2.62
C ALA A 62 -10.81 3.98 3.89
N LEU A 63 -11.59 4.92 4.41
CA LEU A 63 -11.29 5.62 5.65
C LEU A 63 -11.42 4.70 6.88
N CYS A 64 -12.27 3.67 6.84
CA CYS A 64 -12.46 2.74 7.94
C CYS A 64 -11.37 1.66 7.99
N LEU A 65 -11.01 1.10 6.82
CA LEU A 65 -10.17 -0.10 6.74
C LEU A 65 -8.68 0.17 6.57
N THR A 66 -8.28 1.40 6.23
CA THR A 66 -6.92 1.71 5.80
C THR A 66 -6.24 2.78 6.66
N ASN A 67 -4.92 2.88 6.54
CA ASN A 67 -4.13 3.87 7.28
C ASN A 67 -4.29 5.29 6.70
N LEU A 68 -5.05 5.45 5.61
CA LEU A 68 -5.36 6.75 4.99
C LEU A 68 -6.03 7.70 5.97
N ALA A 69 -6.83 7.19 6.92
CA ALA A 69 -7.43 8.00 7.98
C ALA A 69 -6.41 8.75 8.86
N GLN A 70 -5.16 8.30 8.87
CA GLN A 70 -4.06 8.91 9.64
C GLN A 70 -3.16 9.79 8.77
N TRP A 71 -3.40 9.86 7.46
CA TRP A 71 -2.56 10.65 6.57
C TRP A 71 -2.72 12.14 6.85
N THR A 72 -1.61 12.85 6.78
CA THR A 72 -1.54 14.30 6.94
C THR A 72 -0.72 14.88 5.79
N LYS A 73 -0.77 16.20 5.64
CA LYS A 73 0.14 16.87 4.71
C LYS A 73 1.59 16.52 5.06
N GLY A 74 2.34 16.05 4.07
CA GLY A 74 3.71 15.57 4.21
C GLY A 74 3.84 14.05 4.39
N THR A 75 2.73 13.30 4.50
CA THR A 75 2.77 11.84 4.54
C THR A 75 3.27 11.29 3.20
N PHE A 76 4.35 10.51 3.23
CA PHE A 76 4.83 9.75 2.08
C PHE A 76 4.01 8.47 1.89
N VAL A 77 3.74 8.14 0.62
CA VAL A 77 2.95 6.96 0.23
C VAL A 77 3.62 6.22 -0.92
N ASN A 78 3.51 4.89 -0.93
CA ASN A 78 3.88 4.10 -2.11
C ASN A 78 2.89 4.38 -3.23
N LEU A 79 3.34 4.40 -4.48
CA LEU A 79 2.46 4.58 -5.64
C LEU A 79 2.74 3.46 -6.65
N GLU A 80 1.67 2.87 -7.18
CA GLU A 80 1.74 1.91 -8.27
C GLU A 80 0.61 2.18 -9.27
N ARG A 81 0.90 2.13 -10.57
CA ARG A 81 -0.12 2.28 -11.62
C ARG A 81 -0.79 0.95 -11.91
N SER A 82 -2.04 1.02 -12.37
CA SER A 82 -2.73 -0.16 -12.90
C SER A 82 -1.96 -0.81 -14.05
N LEU A 83 -1.89 -2.14 -14.03
CA LEU A 83 -1.28 -2.94 -15.09
C LEU A 83 -1.99 -2.73 -16.43
N ARG A 84 -1.20 -2.62 -17.50
CA ARG A 84 -1.65 -2.61 -18.90
C ARG A 84 -1.43 -3.98 -19.52
N LEU A 85 -2.17 -4.26 -20.60
CA LEU A 85 -1.96 -5.50 -21.36
C LEU A 85 -0.52 -5.55 -21.90
N GLY A 86 0.22 -6.60 -21.52
CA GLY A 86 1.61 -6.78 -21.89
C GLY A 86 2.63 -6.28 -20.87
N ASP A 87 2.19 -5.65 -19.77
CA ASP A 87 3.08 -5.30 -18.67
C ASP A 87 3.60 -6.57 -17.96
N GLU A 88 4.82 -6.48 -17.44
CA GLU A 88 5.41 -7.52 -16.60
C GLU A 88 4.76 -7.54 -15.21
N MET A 89 4.48 -8.74 -14.70
CA MET A 89 3.97 -8.96 -13.35
C MET A 89 5.08 -9.57 -12.48
N GLY A 90 5.90 -8.71 -11.89
CA GLY A 90 7.07 -9.12 -11.09
C GLY A 90 6.75 -9.56 -9.66
N GLY A 91 5.54 -9.26 -9.17
CA GLY A 91 5.03 -9.70 -7.87
C GLY A 91 3.94 -10.76 -8.00
N HIS A 92 2.86 -10.60 -7.23
CA HIS A 92 1.62 -11.36 -7.37
C HIS A 92 0.47 -10.44 -7.82
N LEU A 93 -0.72 -10.98 -8.00
CA LEU A 93 -1.91 -10.19 -8.30
C LEU A 93 -2.34 -9.38 -7.07
N VAL A 94 -2.23 -8.06 -7.18
CA VAL A 94 -2.69 -7.09 -6.19
C VAL A 94 -3.82 -6.27 -6.80
N PHE A 95 -4.98 -6.25 -6.16
CA PHE A 95 -6.19 -5.58 -6.62
C PHE A 95 -6.34 -4.18 -6.03
N GLY A 96 -5.64 -3.92 -4.93
CA GLY A 96 -5.69 -2.69 -4.17
C GLY A 96 -6.94 -2.58 -3.29
N HIS A 97 -7.47 -3.72 -2.85
CA HIS A 97 -8.63 -3.84 -1.99
C HIS A 97 -8.17 -4.27 -0.60
N ILE A 98 -7.88 -3.29 0.24
CA ILE A 98 -7.30 -3.51 1.56
C ILE A 98 -8.28 -4.24 2.48
N ASP A 99 -7.82 -5.32 3.08
CA ASP A 99 -8.58 -6.14 4.03
C ASP A 99 -8.59 -5.56 5.45
N GLY A 100 -7.52 -4.82 5.78
CA GLY A 100 -7.37 -4.18 7.07
C GLY A 100 -5.94 -3.69 7.29
N LEU A 101 -5.58 -3.55 8.56
CA LEU A 101 -4.29 -3.07 8.99
C LEU A 101 -3.46 -4.16 9.67
N ALA A 102 -2.17 -4.15 9.41
CA ALA A 102 -1.17 -4.88 10.17
C ALA A 102 -0.30 -3.90 10.97
N GLU A 103 -0.03 -4.21 12.23
CA GLU A 103 0.85 -3.40 13.07
C GLU A 103 2.28 -3.96 13.02
N ILE A 104 3.27 -3.10 12.78
CA ILE A 104 4.68 -3.49 12.93
C ILE A 104 5.00 -3.61 14.41
N ILE A 105 5.21 -4.82 14.90
CA ILE A 105 5.53 -5.08 16.32
C ILE A 105 7.03 -5.20 16.58
N GLU A 106 7.82 -5.54 15.56
CA GLU A 106 9.28 -5.63 15.66
C GLU A 106 9.95 -5.26 14.33
N LYS A 107 11.14 -4.66 14.43
CA LYS A 107 12.03 -4.33 13.31
C LYS A 107 13.44 -4.77 13.65
N LYS A 108 14.04 -5.65 12.85
CA LYS A 108 15.37 -6.22 13.08
C LYS A 108 16.26 -6.07 11.84
N SER A 109 17.42 -5.46 12.01
CA SER A 109 18.41 -5.36 10.92
C SER A 109 19.07 -6.72 10.63
N GLU A 110 19.16 -7.07 9.35
CA GLU A 110 19.82 -8.28 8.85
C GLU A 110 20.78 -7.88 7.71
N GLY A 111 21.93 -7.30 8.10
CA GLY A 111 22.84 -6.65 7.16
C GLY A 111 22.21 -5.40 6.56
N ASP A 112 22.18 -5.34 5.23
CA ASP A 112 21.52 -4.27 4.45
C ASP A 112 20.00 -4.48 4.27
N ALA A 113 19.47 -5.61 4.74
CA ALA A 113 18.04 -5.91 4.75
C ALA A 113 17.44 -5.69 6.15
N ILE A 114 16.12 -5.59 6.23
CA ILE A 114 15.41 -5.43 7.49
C ILE A 114 14.26 -6.43 7.54
N ARG A 115 14.19 -7.22 8.62
CA ARG A 115 13.05 -8.07 8.94
C ARG A 115 12.04 -7.30 9.76
N PHE A 116 10.78 -7.37 9.35
CA PHE A 116 9.66 -6.82 10.09
C PHE A 116 8.76 -7.96 10.55
N HIS A 117 8.42 -7.97 11.83
CA HIS A 117 7.33 -8.80 12.35
C HIS A 117 6.08 -7.93 12.43
N LEU A 118 4.98 -8.45 11.90
CA LEU A 118 3.71 -7.76 11.84
C LEU A 118 2.62 -8.60 12.51
N GLN A 119 1.78 -7.94 13.29
CA GLN A 119 0.60 -8.52 13.89
C GLN A 119 -0.64 -8.11 13.09
N VAL A 120 -1.57 -9.05 12.87
CA VAL A 120 -2.81 -8.83 12.13
C VAL A 120 -4.04 -9.11 12.99
N PRO A 121 -5.21 -8.56 12.62
CA PRO A 121 -6.47 -9.04 13.17
C PRO A 121 -6.64 -10.54 12.95
N MET A 122 -7.06 -11.27 13.99
CA MET A 122 -7.31 -12.72 13.97
C MET A 122 -8.12 -13.23 12.75
N PRO A 123 -9.15 -12.51 12.24
CA PRO A 123 -9.89 -12.96 11.05
C PRO A 123 -9.05 -13.02 9.76
N LEU A 124 -7.93 -12.29 9.68
CA LEU A 124 -7.05 -12.25 8.50
C LEU A 124 -5.95 -13.32 8.55
N ALA A 125 -5.57 -13.77 9.75
CA ALA A 125 -4.51 -14.75 9.95
C ALA A 125 -4.65 -16.04 9.11
N PRO A 126 -5.86 -16.64 8.93
CA PRO A 126 -6.01 -17.85 8.12
C PRO A 126 -5.66 -17.70 6.63
N PHE A 127 -5.56 -16.47 6.12
CA PHE A 127 -5.22 -16.21 4.72
C PHE A 127 -3.73 -15.94 4.51
N ILE A 128 -2.92 -15.97 5.59
CA ILE A 128 -1.49 -15.71 5.56
C ILE A 128 -0.77 -17.04 5.77
N ALA A 129 -0.04 -17.50 4.75
CA ALA A 129 0.68 -18.77 4.77
C ALA A 129 2.19 -18.56 4.63
N GLU A 130 2.97 -19.39 5.31
CA GLU A 130 4.42 -19.42 5.12
C GLU A 130 4.78 -19.64 3.64
N LYS A 131 5.73 -18.84 3.14
CA LYS A 131 6.12 -18.78 1.72
C LYS A 131 5.02 -18.35 0.75
N GLY A 132 3.86 -17.93 1.27
CA GLY A 132 2.82 -17.26 0.50
C GLY A 132 3.19 -15.83 0.13
N SER A 133 2.37 -15.24 -0.74
CA SER A 133 2.45 -13.82 -1.09
C SER A 133 1.54 -12.98 -0.20
N ILE A 134 1.92 -11.72 0.02
CA ILE A 134 1.12 -10.73 0.72
C ILE A 134 1.43 -9.35 0.18
N ALA A 135 0.43 -8.47 0.13
CA ALA A 135 0.62 -7.07 -0.23
C ALA A 135 0.54 -6.19 1.02
N LEU A 136 1.63 -5.47 1.31
CA LEU A 136 1.74 -4.58 2.47
C LEU A 136 2.11 -3.16 2.02
N ASN A 137 1.25 -2.18 2.31
CA ASN A 137 1.29 -0.84 1.72
C ASN A 137 1.49 -0.89 0.18
N GLY A 138 0.83 -1.85 -0.48
CA GLY A 138 0.94 -2.11 -1.92
C GLY A 138 2.26 -2.76 -2.36
N THR A 139 3.17 -3.10 -1.44
CA THR A 139 4.41 -3.82 -1.78
C THR A 139 4.13 -5.31 -1.75
N SER A 140 4.34 -5.99 -2.89
CA SER A 140 4.32 -7.45 -2.96
C SER A 140 5.51 -8.05 -2.21
N LEU A 141 5.25 -8.90 -1.23
CA LEU A 141 6.26 -9.50 -0.36
C LEU A 141 6.02 -10.99 -0.14
N THR A 142 7.08 -11.70 0.25
CA THR A 142 7.02 -13.10 0.65
C THR A 142 6.93 -13.20 2.17
N VAL A 143 5.94 -13.93 2.65
CA VAL A 143 5.82 -14.29 4.06
C VAL A 143 6.87 -15.35 4.39
N ASN A 144 7.71 -15.13 5.40
CA ASN A 144 8.76 -16.08 5.76
C ASN A 144 8.27 -17.13 6.74
N CYS A 145 7.71 -16.68 7.86
CA CYS A 145 7.20 -17.48 8.96
C CYS A 145 5.86 -16.92 9.41
N VAL A 146 5.00 -17.78 9.97
CA VAL A 146 3.71 -17.39 10.55
C VAL A 146 3.51 -18.13 11.88
N GLU A 147 3.22 -17.39 12.94
CA GLU A 147 2.87 -17.93 14.25
C GLU A 147 1.61 -17.21 14.76
N ASN A 148 0.48 -17.92 14.75
CA ASN A 148 -0.85 -17.38 15.08
C ASN A 148 -1.22 -16.17 14.19
N ASP A 149 -1.32 -14.99 14.78
CA ASP A 149 -1.65 -13.71 14.15
C ASP A 149 -0.41 -12.85 13.86
N ILE A 150 0.78 -13.41 14.03
CA ILE A 150 2.06 -12.75 13.76
C ILE A 150 2.74 -13.43 12.58
N PHE A 151 3.25 -12.63 11.66
CA PHE A 151 4.07 -13.11 10.55
C PHE A 151 5.27 -12.20 10.32
N ASP A 152 6.26 -12.69 9.58
CA ASP A 152 7.43 -11.88 9.23
C ASP A 152 7.69 -11.79 7.72
N VAL A 153 8.25 -10.66 7.32
CA VAL A 153 8.73 -10.38 5.96
C VAL A 153 10.15 -9.81 6.03
N LEU A 154 10.96 -10.14 5.03
CA LEU A 154 12.29 -9.58 4.87
C LEU A 154 12.30 -8.57 3.73
N ILE A 155 12.58 -7.31 4.05
CA ILE A 155 12.63 -6.23 3.06
C ILE A 155 14.08 -6.03 2.62
N ILE A 156 14.33 -6.23 1.33
CA ILE A 156 15.65 -6.07 0.73
C ILE A 156 16.03 -4.60 0.58
N ARG A 157 17.33 -4.32 0.49
CA ARG A 157 17.89 -2.95 0.38
C ARG A 157 17.20 -2.10 -0.69
N HIS A 158 17.01 -2.64 -1.89
CA HIS A 158 16.37 -1.90 -2.97
C HIS A 158 14.94 -1.47 -2.62
N THR A 159 14.15 -2.35 -2.02
CA THR A 159 12.79 -2.02 -1.58
C THR A 159 12.80 -0.99 -0.46
N LEU A 160 13.75 -1.06 0.49
CA LEU A 160 13.91 -0.04 1.54
C LEU A 160 14.21 1.34 0.95
N GLU A 161 15.02 1.41 -0.11
CA GLU A 161 15.41 2.67 -0.77
C GLU A 161 14.28 3.26 -1.63
N MET A 162 13.48 2.41 -2.29
CA MET A 162 12.48 2.84 -3.28
C MET A 162 11.07 3.02 -2.73
N THR A 163 10.83 2.62 -1.48
CA THR A 163 9.49 2.63 -0.86
C THR A 163 9.52 3.27 0.52
N ILE A 164 8.34 3.48 1.11
CA ILE A 164 8.21 4.03 2.46
C ILE A 164 8.75 3.09 3.56
N TRP A 165 9.07 1.82 3.23
CA TRP A 165 9.62 0.84 4.19
C TRP A 165 10.94 1.29 4.84
N GLY A 166 11.75 2.10 4.15
CA GLY A 166 12.98 2.67 4.73
C GLY A 166 12.71 3.53 5.98
N GLN A 167 11.53 4.13 6.07
CA GLN A 167 11.14 5.04 7.16
C GLN A 167 10.20 4.38 8.20
N ALA A 168 9.71 3.17 7.91
CA ALA A 168 8.77 2.46 8.78
C ALA A 168 9.39 2.12 10.14
N LYS A 169 8.59 2.22 11.20
CA LYS A 169 8.98 1.98 12.60
C LYS A 169 7.97 1.06 13.30
N VAL A 170 8.39 0.53 14.45
CA VAL A 170 7.50 -0.22 15.36
C VAL A 170 6.33 0.67 15.79
N GLY A 171 5.13 0.10 15.78
CA GLY A 171 3.85 0.76 16.04
C GLY A 171 3.16 1.35 14.80
N ASP A 172 3.83 1.40 13.64
CA ASP A 172 3.18 1.87 12.42
C ASP A 172 2.13 0.87 11.92
N GLN A 173 1.01 1.40 11.41
CA GLN A 173 -0.07 0.64 10.80
C GLN A 173 0.11 0.56 9.27
N VAL A 174 0.08 -0.65 8.73
CA VAL A 174 0.38 -0.98 7.34
C VAL A 174 -0.87 -1.52 6.67
N ASN A 175 -1.24 -0.99 5.51
CA ASN A 175 -2.36 -1.52 4.73
C ASN A 175 -2.04 -2.94 4.28
N LEU A 176 -2.91 -3.90 4.59
CA LEU A 176 -2.73 -5.30 4.27
C LEU A 176 -3.80 -5.76 3.29
N GLU A 177 -3.37 -6.35 2.19
CA GLU A 177 -4.21 -7.12 1.26
C GLU A 177 -3.68 -8.56 1.23
N VAL A 178 -4.56 -9.51 1.56
CA VAL A 178 -4.23 -10.94 1.51
C VAL A 178 -4.19 -11.42 0.05
N ASP A 179 -3.44 -12.48 -0.22
CA ASP A 179 -3.45 -13.08 -1.55
C ASP A 179 -4.86 -13.57 -1.90
N GLN A 180 -5.39 -13.09 -3.02
CA GLN A 180 -6.70 -13.46 -3.53
C GLN A 180 -6.82 -14.98 -3.76
N PHE A 181 -5.72 -15.67 -4.08
CA PHE A 181 -5.71 -17.14 -4.16
C PHE A 181 -6.05 -17.81 -2.83
N ALA A 182 -5.57 -17.26 -1.70
CA ALA A 182 -5.91 -17.78 -0.37
C ALA A 182 -7.43 -17.68 -0.09
N ARG A 183 -8.08 -16.59 -0.53
CA ARG A 183 -9.54 -16.45 -0.43
C ARG A 183 -10.28 -17.51 -1.24
N TYR A 184 -9.81 -17.81 -2.45
CA TYR A 184 -10.42 -18.86 -3.27
C TYR A 184 -10.24 -20.24 -2.64
N VAL A 185 -9.08 -20.54 -2.07
CA VAL A 185 -8.84 -21.81 -1.36
C VAL A 185 -9.77 -21.93 -0.15
N ALA A 186 -9.94 -20.87 0.65
CA ALA A 186 -10.84 -20.89 1.81
C ALA A 186 -12.33 -21.01 1.46
N ARG A 187 -12.71 -20.72 0.20
CA ARG A 187 -14.08 -20.81 -0.30
C ARG A 187 -14.45 -22.22 -0.80
N LEU A 188 -13.46 -23.06 -1.11
CA LEU A 188 -13.64 -24.45 -1.54
C LEU A 188 -14.02 -25.35 -0.36
#